data_AF-X1UIC8-F1
#
_entry.id   AF-X1UIC8-F1
#
_cell.length_a   1.000
_cell.length_b   1.000
_cell.length_c   1.000
_cell.angle_alpha   90.00
_cell.angle_beta   90.00
_cell.angle_gamma   90.00
#
_symmetry.space_group_name_H-M   'P 1'
#
loop_
_entity.id
_entity.type
_entity.pdbx_description
1 polymer ?
#
loop_
_entity_poly.entity_id
_entity_poly.type
_entity_poly.pdbx_seq_one_letter_code
_entity_poly.pdbx_strand_id
1 'polypeptide(L)'
;GLQRLTTMQVQTLYRRGLISSGELFSNLAEIGWSAADRPLIEELGWTMPNAMLLVQGDLMQARGTDEIIKDISIADINPKYAQKYFDAILTKPASADLVAFELRKDPKLTGLDARLRQIGIHPDYV
;
A
#
# COMPACT_ATOMS: atom_id res chain seq x y z
N GLY A 1 31.73 26.97 6.37
CA GLY A 1 30.87 26.79 5.19
C GLY A 1 29.42 26.81 5.64
N LEU A 2 28.52 27.37 4.83
CA LEU A 2 27.08 27.32 5.11
C LEU A 2 26.55 25.90 4.89
N GLN A 3 25.55 25.48 5.66
CA GLN A 3 24.84 24.23 5.43
C GLN A 3 23.93 24.35 4.21
N ARG A 4 23.76 23.26 3.45
CA ARG A 4 22.79 23.14 2.36
C ARG A 4 21.61 22.29 2.82
N LEU A 5 20.44 22.53 2.23
CA LEU A 5 19.29 21.65 2.40
C LEU A 5 19.61 20.25 1.83
N THR A 6 19.09 19.21 2.49
CA THR A 6 19.16 17.83 1.98
C THR A 6 18.03 17.53 1.00
N THR A 7 18.17 16.50 0.17
CA THR A 7 17.09 16.04 -0.74
C THR A 7 15.75 15.89 -0.01
N MET A 8 15.77 15.27 1.17
CA MET A 8 14.57 15.03 1.96
C MET A 8 13.95 16.31 2.53
N GLN A 9 14.78 17.30 2.91
CA GLN A 9 14.30 18.61 3.35
C GLN A 9 13.62 19.35 2.19
N VAL A 10 14.25 19.40 1.01
CA VAL A 10 13.70 20.09 -0.16
C VAL A 10 12.39 19.44 -0.63
N GLN A 11 12.35 18.11 -0.74
CA GLN A 11 11.10 17.40 -1.04
C GLN A 11 10.01 17.68 -0.01
N THR A 12 10.36 17.76 1.29
CA THR A 12 9.39 18.09 2.34
C THR A 12 8.85 19.51 2.21
N LEU A 13 9.70 20.50 1.88
CA LEU A 13 9.27 21.87 1.61
C LEU A 13 8.32 21.92 0.41
N TYR A 14 8.64 21.19 -0.67
CA TYR A 14 7.82 21.11 -1.87
C TYR A 14 6.46 20.47 -1.60
N ARG A 15 6.41 19.29 -0.96
CA ARG A 15 5.15 18.61 -0.60
C ARG A 15 4.25 19.44 0.32
N ARG A 16 4.83 20.35 1.11
CA ARG A 16 4.10 21.29 1.98
C ARG A 16 3.69 22.58 1.28
N GLY A 17 4.00 22.74 0.00
CA GLY A 17 3.68 23.94 -0.79
C GLY A 17 4.49 25.18 -0.38
N LEU A 18 5.61 25.01 0.33
CA LEU A 18 6.45 26.12 0.78
C LEU A 18 7.42 26.61 -0.29
N ILE A 19 7.68 25.77 -1.30
CA ILE A 19 8.46 26.08 -2.49
C ILE A 19 7.74 25.51 -3.71
N SER A 20 7.96 26.12 -4.87
CA SER A 20 7.47 25.66 -6.17
C SER A 20 8.28 24.47 -6.72
N SER A 21 7.75 23.81 -7.76
CA SER A 21 8.48 22.76 -8.49
C SER A 21 9.78 23.32 -9.13
N GLY A 22 9.75 24.55 -9.62
CA GLY A 22 10.96 25.23 -10.13
C GLY A 22 12.03 25.39 -9.06
N GLU A 23 11.64 25.80 -7.85
CA GLU A 23 12.55 25.91 -6.69
C GLU A 23 13.06 24.54 -6.22
N LEU A 24 12.23 23.49 -6.25
CA LEU A 24 12.66 22.12 -6.01
C LEU A 24 13.80 21.73 -6.98
N PHE A 25 13.62 21.95 -8.28
CA PHE A 25 14.61 21.56 -9.29
C PHE A 25 15.92 22.33 -9.15
N SER A 26 15.87 23.62 -8.81
CA SER A 26 17.05 24.43 -8.51
C SER A 26 17.80 23.89 -7.29
N ASN A 27 17.09 23.61 -6.19
CA ASN A 27 17.69 23.05 -4.99
C ASN A 27 18.29 21.65 -5.23
N LEU A 28 17.60 20.78 -5.98
CA LEU A 28 18.14 19.46 -6.35
C LEU A 28 19.39 19.57 -7.24
N ALA A 29 19.46 20.58 -8.12
CA ALA A 29 20.66 20.88 -8.89
C ALA A 29 21.83 21.28 -7.99
N GLU A 30 21.59 22.16 -7.01
CA GLU A 30 22.60 22.60 -6.04
C GLU A 30 23.08 21.47 -5.12
N ILE A 31 22.23 20.47 -4.85
CA ILE A 31 22.58 19.25 -4.12
C ILE A 31 23.45 18.32 -4.98
N GLY A 32 23.26 18.32 -6.31
CA GLY A 32 24.07 17.56 -7.25
C GLY A 32 23.30 16.58 -8.14
N TRP A 33 21.96 16.59 -8.11
CA TRP A 33 21.16 15.75 -8.99
C TRP A 33 21.19 16.24 -10.44
N SER A 34 21.37 15.31 -11.37
CA SER A 34 21.34 15.60 -12.80
C SER A 34 19.95 16.08 -13.23
N ALA A 35 19.87 16.81 -14.35
CA ALA A 35 18.58 17.25 -14.88
C ALA A 35 17.65 16.07 -15.23
N ALA A 36 18.22 14.92 -15.61
CA ALA A 36 17.46 13.72 -15.93
C ALA A 36 16.90 13.01 -14.69
N ASP A 37 17.60 13.08 -13.55
CA ASP A 37 17.19 12.39 -12.32
C ASP A 37 16.20 13.19 -11.48
N ARG A 38 16.20 14.54 -11.60
CA ARG A 38 15.33 15.41 -10.77
C ARG A 38 13.84 15.01 -10.79
N PRO A 39 13.22 14.67 -11.94
CA PRO A 39 11.83 14.19 -11.94
C PRO A 39 11.65 12.87 -11.17
N LEU A 40 12.63 11.96 -11.26
CA LEU A 40 12.58 10.68 -10.54
C LEU A 40 12.74 10.90 -9.02
N ILE A 41 13.61 11.81 -8.64
CA ILE A 41 13.81 12.19 -7.24
C ILE A 41 12.60 12.96 -6.70
N GLU A 42 11.94 13.79 -7.51
CA GLU A 42 10.65 14.38 -7.13
C GLU A 42 9.62 13.28 -6.83
N GLU A 43 9.49 12.29 -7.72
CA GLU A 43 8.54 11.17 -7.56
C GLU A 43 8.79 10.38 -6.28
N LEU A 44 10.05 10.05 -5.98
CA LEU A 44 10.43 9.39 -4.71
C LEU A 44 10.12 10.22 -3.46
N GLY A 45 9.78 11.50 -3.62
CA GLY A 45 9.27 12.32 -2.54
C GLY A 45 7.88 11.88 -2.07
N TRP A 46 7.06 11.26 -2.90
CA TRP A 46 5.70 10.90 -2.51
C TRP A 46 5.66 9.62 -1.68
N THR A 47 4.67 9.51 -0.80
CA THR A 47 4.40 8.27 -0.08
C THR A 47 3.40 7.46 -0.88
N MET A 48 3.76 6.23 -1.22
CA MET A 48 2.84 5.30 -1.86
C MET A 48 1.80 4.81 -0.84
N PRO A 49 0.50 4.72 -1.22
CA PRO A 49 -0.49 4.05 -0.39
C PRO A 49 -0.06 2.62 -0.09
N ASN A 50 -0.47 2.10 1.08
CA ASN A 50 -0.28 0.69 1.36
C ASN A 50 -1.02 -0.17 0.32
N ALA A 51 -0.34 -1.22 -0.17
CA ALA A 51 -0.87 -2.09 -1.21
C ALA A 51 -2.26 -2.67 -0.91
N MET A 52 -2.59 -2.97 0.37
CA MET A 52 -3.92 -3.49 0.72
C MET A 52 -5.02 -2.45 0.49
N LEU A 53 -4.79 -1.20 0.88
CA LEU A 53 -5.77 -0.12 0.69
C LEU A 53 -5.95 0.21 -0.79
N LEU A 54 -4.87 0.16 -1.56
CA LEU A 54 -4.92 0.36 -3.01
C LEU A 54 -5.78 -0.72 -3.67
N VAL A 55 -5.48 -1.99 -3.40
CA VAL A 55 -6.26 -3.15 -3.90
C VAL A 55 -7.74 -3.06 -3.48
N GLN A 56 -8.03 -2.68 -2.23
CA GLN A 56 -9.42 -2.51 -1.79
C GLN A 56 -10.14 -1.43 -2.58
N GLY A 57 -9.49 -0.28 -2.82
CA GLY A 57 -10.02 0.78 -3.67
C GLY A 57 -10.28 0.31 -5.10
N ASP A 58 -9.32 -0.41 -5.68
CA ASP A 58 -9.43 -0.91 -7.06
C ASP A 58 -10.54 -1.94 -7.22
N LEU A 59 -10.70 -2.84 -6.24
CA LEU A 59 -11.80 -3.80 -6.18
C LEU A 59 -13.16 -3.07 -6.10
N MET A 60 -13.27 -2.02 -5.27
CA MET A 60 -14.49 -1.21 -5.17
C MET A 60 -14.81 -0.45 -6.47
N GLN A 61 -13.79 -0.08 -7.23
CA GLN A 61 -13.93 0.58 -8.53
C GLN A 61 -14.09 -0.41 -9.70
N ALA A 62 -14.13 -1.71 -9.43
CA ALA A 62 -14.20 -2.77 -10.44
C ALA A 62 -13.07 -2.68 -11.49
N ARG A 63 -11.85 -2.33 -11.06
CA ARG A 63 -10.66 -2.36 -11.93
C ARG A 63 -10.34 -3.78 -12.38
N GLY A 64 -9.67 -3.89 -13.52
CA GLY A 64 -9.23 -5.19 -14.04
C GLY A 64 -8.14 -5.80 -13.18
N THR A 65 -8.12 -7.14 -13.06
CA THR A 65 -7.11 -7.86 -12.26
C THR A 65 -5.67 -7.49 -12.62
N ASP A 66 -5.36 -7.32 -13.91
CA ASP A 66 -4.01 -6.95 -14.35
C ASP A 66 -3.59 -5.55 -13.87
N GLU A 67 -4.55 -4.62 -13.78
CA GLU A 67 -4.34 -3.27 -13.23
C GLU A 67 -4.06 -3.35 -11.73
N ILE A 68 -4.85 -4.13 -11.00
CA ILE A 68 -4.67 -4.36 -9.55
C ILE A 68 -3.29 -4.96 -9.25
N ILE A 69 -2.86 -5.96 -10.03
CA ILE A 69 -1.54 -6.60 -9.84
C ILE A 69 -0.39 -5.62 -10.10
N LYS A 70 -0.55 -4.74 -11.10
CA LYS A 70 0.41 -3.68 -11.38
C LYS A 70 0.46 -2.69 -10.21
N ASP A 71 -0.68 -2.28 -9.69
CA ASP A 71 -0.80 -1.31 -8.62
C ASP A 71 -0.23 -1.84 -7.29
N ILE A 72 -0.43 -3.14 -7.00
CA ILE A 72 0.27 -3.83 -5.89
C ILE A 72 1.80 -3.66 -6.01
N SER A 73 2.32 -3.79 -7.23
CA SER A 73 3.78 -3.70 -7.45
C SER A 73 4.32 -2.29 -7.30
N ILE A 74 3.52 -1.30 -7.70
CA ILE A 74 3.80 0.12 -7.53
C ILE A 74 3.77 0.52 -6.04
N ALA A 75 2.90 -0.12 -5.24
CA ALA A 75 2.82 0.03 -3.79
C ALA A 75 3.87 -0.80 -3.01
N ASP A 76 5.10 -0.86 -3.54
CA ASP A 76 6.30 -1.46 -2.93
C ASP A 76 6.30 -2.99 -2.73
N ILE A 77 5.32 -3.74 -3.27
CA ILE A 77 5.37 -5.20 -3.26
C ILE A 77 6.18 -5.69 -4.46
N ASN A 78 7.14 -6.60 -4.23
CA ASN A 78 7.91 -7.17 -5.34
C ASN A 78 6.96 -7.83 -6.38
N PRO A 79 7.10 -7.54 -7.69
CA PRO A 79 6.23 -8.09 -8.73
C PRO A 79 6.08 -9.61 -8.71
N LYS A 80 7.13 -10.33 -8.29
CA LYS A 80 7.11 -11.80 -8.11
C LYS A 80 6.02 -12.27 -7.13
N TYR A 81 5.66 -11.44 -6.16
CA TYR A 81 4.69 -11.77 -5.12
C TYR A 81 3.34 -11.05 -5.31
N ALA A 82 3.19 -10.21 -6.34
CA ALA A 82 1.98 -9.41 -6.51
C ALA A 82 0.72 -10.26 -6.68
N GLN A 83 0.77 -11.30 -7.52
CA GLN A 83 -0.34 -12.25 -7.67
C GLN A 83 -0.65 -12.96 -6.33
N LYS A 84 0.39 -13.48 -5.66
CA LYS A 84 0.23 -14.17 -4.37
C LYS A 84 -0.39 -13.25 -3.31
N TYR A 85 -0.04 -11.97 -3.33
CA TYR A 85 -0.58 -10.96 -2.43
C TYR A 85 -2.06 -10.69 -2.73
N PHE A 86 -2.41 -10.53 -4.01
CA PHE A 86 -3.78 -10.39 -4.45
C PHE A 86 -4.66 -11.59 -4.05
N ASP A 87 -4.19 -12.82 -4.32
CA ASP A 87 -4.88 -14.05 -3.94
C ASP A 87 -5.08 -14.12 -2.41
N ALA A 88 -4.08 -13.72 -1.62
CA ALA A 88 -4.19 -13.69 -0.17
C ALA A 88 -5.27 -12.71 0.33
N ILE A 89 -5.45 -11.57 -0.35
CA ILE A 89 -6.52 -10.60 -0.03
C ILE A 89 -7.88 -11.22 -0.34
N LEU A 90 -8.04 -11.84 -1.52
CA LEU A 90 -9.32 -12.42 -1.94
C LEU A 90 -9.74 -13.65 -1.15
N THR A 91 -8.77 -14.40 -0.63
CA THR A 91 -9.01 -15.65 0.10
C THR A 91 -9.31 -15.45 1.58
N LYS A 92 -9.32 -14.21 2.09
CA LYS A 92 -9.67 -13.92 3.48
C LYS A 92 -11.19 -13.74 3.61
N PRO A 93 -11.97 -14.78 3.99
CA PRO A 93 -13.41 -14.61 4.18
C PRO A 93 -13.69 -13.64 5.32
N ALA A 94 -14.82 -12.95 5.25
CA ALA A 94 -15.31 -12.20 6.39
C ALA A 94 -15.65 -13.18 7.53
N SER A 95 -15.39 -12.77 8.78
CA SER A 95 -15.71 -13.59 9.95
C SER A 95 -17.21 -13.95 10.00
N ALA A 96 -18.09 -13.03 9.62
CA ALA A 96 -19.53 -13.28 9.53
C ALA A 96 -19.89 -14.40 8.52
N ASP A 97 -19.20 -14.47 7.38
CA ASP A 97 -19.43 -15.52 6.39
C ASP A 97 -18.99 -16.88 6.92
N LEU A 98 -17.89 -16.94 7.67
CA LEU A 98 -17.44 -18.16 8.34
C LEU A 98 -18.46 -18.62 9.39
N VAL A 99 -18.97 -17.72 10.22
CA VAL A 99 -20.01 -18.05 11.21
C VAL A 99 -21.27 -18.58 10.53
N ALA A 100 -21.77 -17.87 9.51
CA ALA A 100 -22.96 -18.31 8.77
C ALA A 100 -22.74 -19.66 8.05
N PHE A 101 -21.53 -19.91 7.55
CA PHE A 101 -21.16 -21.17 6.92
C PHE A 101 -21.12 -22.33 7.93
N GLU A 102 -20.47 -22.14 9.07
CA GLU A 102 -20.37 -23.17 10.11
C GLU A 102 -21.75 -23.45 10.72
N LEU A 103 -22.59 -22.43 10.97
CA LEU A 103 -23.97 -22.62 11.46
C LEU A 103 -24.82 -23.53 10.54
N ARG A 104 -24.58 -23.50 9.22
CA ARG A 104 -25.26 -24.38 8.26
C ARG A 104 -24.80 -25.84 8.33
N LYS A 105 -23.59 -26.08 8.86
CA LYS A 105 -22.96 -27.42 8.92
C LYS A 105 -23.02 -28.04 10.31
N ASP A 106 -22.64 -27.27 11.31
CA ASP A 106 -22.66 -27.61 12.73
C ASP A 106 -23.18 -26.40 13.53
N PRO A 107 -24.46 -26.40 13.93
CA PRO A 107 -25.04 -25.35 14.76
C PRO A 107 -24.34 -25.15 16.12
N LYS A 108 -23.54 -26.12 16.57
CA LYS A 108 -22.75 -26.01 17.80
C LYS A 108 -21.44 -25.24 17.61
N LEU A 109 -21.09 -24.91 16.37
CA LEU A 109 -19.90 -24.12 16.02
C LEU A 109 -18.59 -24.72 16.56
N THR A 110 -18.52 -26.05 16.67
CA THR A 110 -17.41 -26.74 17.35
C THR A 110 -16.03 -26.44 16.75
N GLY A 111 -15.97 -26.10 15.45
CA GLY A 111 -14.74 -25.76 14.74
C GLY A 111 -14.51 -24.27 14.49
N LEU A 112 -15.40 -23.39 14.95
CA LEU A 112 -15.40 -21.98 14.60
C LEU A 112 -14.14 -21.25 15.09
N ASP A 113 -13.69 -21.50 16.32
CA ASP A 113 -12.52 -20.85 16.91
C ASP A 113 -11.25 -21.06 16.06
N ALA A 114 -11.05 -22.29 15.58
CA ALA A 114 -9.91 -22.64 14.72
C ALA A 114 -9.98 -21.92 13.37
N ARG A 115 -11.19 -21.76 12.81
CA ARG A 115 -11.44 -21.05 11.54
C ARG A 115 -11.25 -19.53 11.68
N LEU A 116 -11.75 -18.94 12.77
CA LEU A 116 -11.58 -17.52 13.06
C LEU A 116 -10.10 -17.19 13.29
N ARG A 117 -9.37 -18.06 14.01
CA ARG A 117 -7.92 -17.92 14.18
C ARG A 117 -7.16 -18.01 12.85
N GLN A 118 -7.60 -18.86 11.92
CA GLN A 118 -6.98 -19.01 10.59
C GLN A 118 -7.01 -17.70 9.78
N ILE A 119 -8.02 -16.84 9.98
CA ILE A 119 -8.12 -15.53 9.33
C ILE A 119 -7.59 -14.37 10.20
N GLY A 120 -6.97 -14.70 11.34
CA GLY A 120 -6.28 -13.75 12.22
C GLY A 120 -7.18 -13.05 13.25
N ILE A 121 -8.34 -13.61 13.60
CA ILE A 121 -9.14 -13.13 14.73
C ILE A 121 -8.46 -13.60 16.03
N HIS A 122 -8.22 -12.65 16.94
CA HIS A 122 -7.65 -12.94 18.25
C HIS A 122 -8.68 -13.67 19.13
N PRO A 123 -8.29 -14.66 19.96
CA PRO A 123 -9.22 -15.42 20.81
C PRO A 123 -10.13 -14.56 21.70
N ASP A 124 -9.68 -13.38 22.13
CA ASP A 124 -10.47 -12.45 22.96
C ASP A 124 -11.74 -11.90 22.28
N TYR A 125 -11.89 -12.08 20.96
CA TYR A 125 -13.06 -11.62 20.19
C TYR A 125 -13.95 -12.77 19.70
N VAL A 126 -13.71 -14.00 20.17
CA VAL A 126 -14.48 -15.21 19.85
C VAL A 126 -15.49 -15.51 20.95
#